data_AF-A0A2V7YN54-F1
#
_entry.id   AF-A0A2V7YN54-F1
#
_cell.length_a   1.000
_cell.length_b   1.000
_cell.length_c   1.000
_cell.angle_alpha   90.00
_cell.angle_beta   90.00
_cell.angle_gamma   90.00
#
_symmetry.space_group_name_H-M   'P 1'
#
loop_
_entity.id
_entity.type
_entity.pdbx_description
1 polymer ?
#
loop_
_entity_poly.entity_id
_entity_poly.type
_entity_poly.pdbx_seq_one_letter_code
_entity_poly.pdbx_strand_id
1 'polypeptide(L)'
;DFERFRAIADQAGALLMADIAHIAGLVAAGLHPSPIPHCHFVTTTTHKTLRGPRAGMVMCKEEFAKDLDRAVFPGLQGGPLMHIIAAKAVALKEALSEGFRGYQEQILANAKALSARLAGHGFRIVSGGTDNHVFLMDVRPAGLTGKVAEKALDAAHITVNKNTIPYDPNPPMVASGIRIGTPALTTRGMKEPEMELVGDFIAEVLRAPEDEKVRESVSGRIRELCERFPLYDPLM
;
A
#
# COMPACT_ATOMS: atom_id res chain seq x y z
N ASP A 1 10.26 -12.57 7.09
CA ASP A 1 11.45 -13.36 7.42
C ASP A 1 12.03 -13.96 6.15
N PHE A 2 12.87 -13.20 5.43
CA PHE A 2 13.43 -13.66 4.15
C PHE A 2 14.48 -14.78 4.32
N GLU A 3 15.18 -14.77 5.46
CA GLU A 3 16.15 -15.81 5.81
C GLU A 3 15.47 -17.17 5.99
N ARG A 4 14.34 -17.23 6.71
CA ARG A 4 13.60 -18.47 6.87
C ARG A 4 13.05 -19.00 5.54
N PHE A 5 12.56 -18.13 4.67
CA PHE A 5 12.13 -18.50 3.32
C PHE A 5 13.29 -19.03 2.47
N ARG A 6 14.49 -18.47 2.62
CA ARG A 6 15.71 -18.98 1.96
C ARG A 6 16.01 -20.40 2.41
N ALA A 7 16.03 -20.66 3.72
CA ALA A 7 16.28 -22.01 4.25
C ALA A 7 15.27 -23.05 3.72
N ILE A 8 13.99 -22.68 3.61
CA ILE A 8 12.95 -23.56 3.05
C ILE A 8 13.20 -23.81 1.56
N ALA A 9 13.54 -22.76 0.79
CA ALA A 9 13.84 -22.90 -0.62
C ALA A 9 15.06 -23.80 -0.87
N ASP A 10 16.11 -23.68 -0.05
CA ASP A 10 17.28 -24.58 -0.10
C ASP A 10 16.90 -26.03 0.17
N GLN A 11 16.10 -26.29 1.21
CA GLN A 11 15.64 -27.65 1.54
C GLN A 11 14.80 -28.27 0.42
N ALA A 12 14.02 -27.46 -0.29
CA ALA A 12 13.19 -27.91 -1.39
C ALA A 12 13.92 -27.95 -2.75
N GLY A 13 15.17 -27.50 -2.84
CA GLY A 13 15.89 -27.35 -4.11
C GLY A 13 15.27 -26.31 -5.05
N ALA A 14 14.60 -25.29 -4.49
CA ALA A 14 13.84 -24.29 -5.23
C ALA A 14 14.57 -22.94 -5.32
N LEU A 15 14.24 -22.18 -6.37
CA LEU A 15 14.59 -20.76 -6.44
C LEU A 15 13.63 -19.94 -5.57
N LEU A 16 14.15 -18.86 -5.00
CA LEU A 16 13.42 -17.92 -4.15
C LEU A 16 13.35 -16.55 -4.81
N MET A 17 12.12 -16.08 -5.04
CA MET A 17 11.82 -14.75 -5.54
C MET A 17 11.03 -13.97 -4.50
N ALA A 18 11.43 -12.73 -4.21
CA ALA A 18 10.62 -11.79 -3.45
C ALA A 18 10.01 -10.73 -4.38
N ASP A 19 8.69 -10.65 -4.43
CA ASP A 19 8.00 -9.48 -5.01
C ASP A 19 7.78 -8.44 -3.91
N ILE A 20 8.54 -7.35 -3.98
CA ILE A 20 8.48 -6.24 -3.01
C ILE A 20 7.65 -5.07 -3.51
N ALA A 21 6.84 -5.22 -4.56
CA ALA A 21 6.12 -4.13 -5.22
C ALA A 21 5.40 -3.18 -4.27
N HIS A 22 4.76 -3.72 -3.22
CA HIS A 22 4.04 -2.93 -2.23
C HIS A 22 4.94 -2.19 -1.24
N ILE A 23 6.10 -2.74 -0.89
CA ILE A 23 6.98 -2.27 0.19
C ILE A 23 8.31 -1.72 -0.31
N ALA A 24 8.50 -1.59 -1.62
CA ALA A 24 9.78 -1.23 -2.22
C ALA A 24 10.37 0.10 -1.71
N GLY A 25 9.50 1.05 -1.36
CA GLY A 25 9.92 2.32 -0.77
C GLY A 25 10.44 2.15 0.65
N LEU A 26 9.76 1.34 1.46
CA LEU A 26 10.17 1.01 2.83
C LEU A 26 11.50 0.23 2.84
N VAL A 27 11.66 -0.73 1.92
CA VAL A 27 12.91 -1.47 1.74
C VAL A 27 14.05 -0.54 1.33
N ALA A 28 13.82 0.34 0.34
CA ALA A 28 14.82 1.31 -0.11
C ALA A 28 15.24 2.30 1.00
N ALA A 29 14.32 2.68 1.88
CA ALA A 29 14.59 3.56 3.03
C ALA A 29 15.19 2.81 4.24
N GLY A 30 15.36 1.49 4.19
CA GLY A 30 15.87 0.69 5.30
C GLY A 30 14.90 0.52 6.48
N LEU A 31 13.59 0.75 6.26
CA LEU A 31 12.53 0.68 7.28
C LEU A 31 11.73 -0.63 7.23
N HIS A 32 12.12 -1.54 6.34
CA HIS A 32 11.58 -2.90 6.26
C HIS A 32 12.75 -3.85 5.98
N PRO A 33 12.72 -5.10 6.49
CA PRO A 33 13.73 -6.09 6.16
C PRO A 33 13.99 -6.17 4.65
N SER A 34 15.25 -6.25 4.27
CA SER A 34 15.66 -6.37 2.88
C SER A 34 15.57 -7.83 2.41
N PRO A 35 15.04 -8.12 1.21
CA PRO A 35 15.14 -9.45 0.61
C PRO A 35 16.57 -9.74 0.11
N ILE A 36 17.43 -8.73 0.03
CA ILE A 36 18.84 -8.86 -0.36
C ILE A 36 19.68 -8.97 0.92
N PRO A 37 20.53 -10.00 1.08
CA PRO A 37 21.04 -10.89 0.04
C PRO A 37 20.31 -12.25 -0.12
N HIS A 38 19.22 -12.49 0.61
CA HIS A 38 18.59 -13.81 0.76
C HIS A 38 17.93 -14.36 -0.51
N CYS A 39 17.25 -13.54 -1.31
CA CYS A 39 16.53 -13.98 -2.50
C CYS A 39 17.43 -14.07 -3.74
N HIS A 40 17.12 -15.00 -4.65
CA HIS A 40 17.79 -15.09 -5.95
C HIS A 40 17.29 -14.03 -6.92
N PHE A 41 15.98 -13.75 -6.86
CA PHE A 41 15.30 -12.72 -7.64
C PHE A 41 14.53 -11.79 -6.71
N VAL A 42 14.52 -10.50 -7.04
CA VAL A 42 13.69 -9.50 -6.39
C VAL A 42 12.96 -8.72 -7.48
N THR A 43 11.65 -8.83 -7.52
CA THR A 43 10.79 -8.08 -8.47
C THR A 43 10.12 -6.93 -7.74
N THR A 44 9.85 -5.85 -8.47
CA THR A 44 9.11 -4.73 -7.90
C THR A 44 8.41 -3.89 -8.97
N THR A 45 7.34 -3.23 -8.56
CA THR A 45 6.78 -2.09 -9.29
C THR A 45 7.35 -0.77 -8.77
N THR A 46 7.47 0.24 -9.62
CA THR A 46 8.05 1.54 -9.22
C THR A 46 7.06 2.59 -8.72
N HIS A 47 5.74 2.36 -8.79
CA HIS A 47 4.71 3.40 -8.57
C HIS A 47 3.99 3.38 -7.22
N LYS A 48 4.24 2.38 -6.37
CA LYS A 48 3.54 2.25 -5.08
C LYS A 48 4.26 3.10 -4.01
N THR A 49 4.77 2.48 -2.95
CA THR A 49 5.56 3.18 -1.92
C THR A 49 6.84 3.82 -2.48
N LEU A 50 7.35 3.36 -3.62
CA LEU A 50 8.52 3.94 -4.29
C LEU A 50 8.20 5.25 -5.06
N ARG A 51 6.92 5.59 -5.24
CA ARG A 51 6.43 6.88 -5.76
C ARG A 51 6.99 7.30 -7.14
N GLY A 52 7.41 6.34 -7.96
CA GLY A 52 7.85 6.56 -9.33
C GLY A 52 6.77 6.31 -10.39
N PRO A 53 7.14 6.18 -11.68
CA PRO A 53 6.21 5.93 -12.76
C PRO A 53 5.63 4.50 -12.69
N ARG A 54 4.57 4.23 -13.46
CA ARG A 54 4.05 2.86 -13.64
C ARG A 54 5.03 2.03 -14.48
N ALA A 55 5.90 1.28 -13.81
CA ALA A 55 6.85 0.36 -14.43
C ALA A 55 7.23 -0.78 -13.48
N GLY A 56 8.05 -1.71 -13.98
CA GLY A 56 8.67 -2.78 -13.20
C GLY A 56 10.20 -2.71 -13.21
N MET A 57 10.81 -3.38 -12.23
CA MET A 57 12.23 -3.71 -12.18
C MET A 57 12.41 -5.14 -11.66
N VAL A 58 13.45 -5.82 -12.14
CA VAL A 58 13.86 -7.13 -11.65
C VAL A 58 15.34 -7.04 -11.32
N MET A 59 15.69 -7.41 -10.09
CA MET A 59 17.06 -7.60 -9.62
C MET A 59 17.29 -9.09 -9.45
N CYS A 60 18.50 -9.57 -9.73
CA CYS A 60 18.86 -10.97 -9.55
C CYS A 60 20.33 -11.11 -9.14
N LYS A 61 20.73 -12.32 -8.73
CA LYS A 61 22.15 -12.67 -8.61
C LYS A 61 22.79 -12.70 -10.00
N GLU A 62 24.07 -12.36 -10.06
CA GLU A 62 24.85 -12.24 -11.31
C GLU A 62 24.73 -13.46 -12.23
N GLU A 63 24.72 -14.67 -11.65
CA GLU A 63 24.60 -15.93 -12.39
C GLU A 63 23.32 -16.03 -13.25
N PHE A 64 22.25 -15.30 -12.90
CA PHE A 64 20.97 -15.30 -13.62
C PHE A 64 20.82 -14.12 -14.59
N ALA A 65 21.74 -13.15 -14.58
CA ALA A 65 21.57 -11.87 -15.28
C ALA A 65 21.33 -12.05 -16.79
N LYS A 66 22.17 -12.85 -17.45
CA LYS A 66 22.08 -13.10 -18.90
C LYS A 66 20.76 -13.78 -19.30
N ASP A 67 20.29 -14.72 -18.49
CA ASP A 67 19.05 -15.44 -18.76
C ASP A 67 17.83 -14.56 -18.53
N LEU A 68 17.86 -13.72 -17.49
CA LEU A 68 16.83 -12.72 -17.21
C LEU A 68 16.73 -11.68 -18.34
N ASP A 69 17.85 -11.12 -18.78
CA ASP A 69 17.88 -10.13 -19.86
C ASP A 69 17.30 -10.72 -21.14
N ARG A 70 17.73 -11.95 -21.52
CA ARG A 70 17.20 -12.65 -22.69
C ARG A 70 15.69 -12.93 -22.58
N ALA A 71 15.21 -13.27 -21.38
CA ALA A 71 13.78 -13.50 -21.14
C ALA A 71 12.96 -12.21 -21.32
N VAL A 72 13.46 -11.07 -20.88
CA VAL A 72 12.81 -9.76 -21.10
C VAL A 72 12.86 -9.38 -22.58
N PHE A 73 14.06 -9.38 -23.17
CA PHE A 73 14.28 -9.10 -24.59
C PHE A 73 15.38 -10.00 -25.14
N PRO A 74 15.15 -10.73 -26.26
CA PRO A 74 14.01 -10.65 -27.16
C PRO A 74 12.82 -11.56 -26.78
N GLY A 75 12.80 -12.14 -25.56
CA GLY A 75 11.82 -13.16 -25.18
C GLY A 75 10.37 -12.67 -25.09
N LEU A 76 10.08 -11.71 -24.21
CA LEU A 76 8.70 -11.29 -23.89
C LEU A 76 8.34 -9.89 -24.42
N GLN A 77 9.30 -8.97 -24.45
CA GLN A 77 9.09 -7.57 -24.80
C GLN A 77 9.85 -7.19 -26.06
N GLY A 78 9.44 -6.07 -26.66
CA GLY A 78 10.11 -5.42 -27.80
C GLY A 78 10.94 -4.21 -27.37
N GLY A 79 10.76 -3.08 -28.06
CA GLY A 79 11.50 -1.85 -27.78
C GLY A 79 11.21 -1.26 -26.38
N PRO A 80 12.23 -0.84 -25.61
CA PRO A 80 12.05 -0.29 -24.28
C PRO A 80 11.39 1.09 -24.29
N LEU A 81 10.57 1.37 -23.27
CA LEU A 81 9.96 2.68 -23.06
C LEU A 81 10.97 3.64 -22.41
N MET A 82 11.82 4.28 -23.21
CA MET A 82 12.91 5.13 -22.70
C MET A 82 12.43 6.30 -21.83
N HIS A 83 11.26 6.87 -22.11
CA HIS A 83 10.64 7.91 -21.28
C HIS A 83 10.28 7.40 -19.87
N ILE A 84 9.85 6.14 -19.75
CA ILE A 84 9.60 5.50 -18.44
C ILE A 84 10.91 5.17 -17.73
N ILE A 85 11.95 4.77 -18.46
CA ILE A 85 13.28 4.54 -17.89
C ILE A 85 13.85 5.83 -17.31
N ALA A 86 13.74 6.96 -18.02
CA ALA A 86 14.12 8.27 -17.52
C ALA A 86 13.34 8.66 -16.25
N ALA A 87 12.02 8.48 -16.25
CA ALA A 87 11.19 8.75 -15.07
C ALA A 87 11.53 7.83 -13.86
N LYS A 88 11.92 6.56 -14.10
CA LYS A 88 12.43 5.68 -13.04
C LYS A 88 13.71 6.25 -12.43
N ALA A 89 14.65 6.73 -13.25
CA ALA A 89 15.91 7.29 -12.76
C ALA A 89 15.68 8.50 -11.84
N VAL A 90 14.72 9.37 -12.17
CA VAL A 90 14.32 10.49 -11.30
C VAL A 90 13.77 9.98 -9.97
N ALA A 91 12.82 9.05 -9.99
CA ALA A 91 12.22 8.50 -8.77
C ALA A 91 13.24 7.77 -7.88
N LEU A 92 14.18 7.04 -8.48
CA LEU A 92 15.26 6.37 -7.75
C LEU A 92 16.23 7.37 -7.13
N LYS A 93 16.53 8.48 -7.80
CA LYS A 93 17.33 9.57 -7.23
C LYS A 93 16.62 10.19 -6.02
N GLU A 94 15.31 10.43 -6.09
CA GLU A 94 14.53 10.88 -4.94
C GLU A 94 14.57 9.87 -3.79
N ALA A 95 14.45 8.58 -4.10
CA ALA A 95 14.45 7.51 -3.10
C ALA A 95 15.75 7.39 -2.30
N LEU A 96 16.86 7.93 -2.82
CA LEU A 96 18.16 8.00 -2.12
C LEU A 96 18.26 9.17 -1.14
N SER A 97 17.27 10.06 -1.07
CA SER A 97 17.33 11.25 -0.21
C SER A 97 16.84 10.98 1.22
N GLU A 98 17.40 11.71 2.19
CA GLU A 98 16.91 11.70 3.58
C GLU A 98 15.43 12.15 3.68
N GLY A 99 15.00 13.07 2.81
CA GLY A 99 13.60 13.48 2.73
C GLY A 99 12.67 12.33 2.35
N PHE A 100 13.10 11.43 1.46
CA PHE A 100 12.32 10.23 1.14
C PHE A 100 12.27 9.26 2.30
N ARG A 101 13.37 9.08 3.05
CA ARG A 101 13.36 8.27 4.27
C ARG A 101 12.36 8.83 5.30
N GLY A 102 12.39 10.13 5.58
CA GLY A 102 11.42 10.78 6.47
C GLY A 102 9.97 10.62 6.00
N TYR A 103 9.72 10.67 4.69
CA TYR A 103 8.42 10.36 4.10
C TYR A 103 7.98 8.90 4.36
N GLN A 104 8.89 7.92 4.25
CA GLN A 104 8.58 6.53 4.55
C GLN A 104 8.33 6.30 6.06
N GLU A 105 9.06 6.99 6.94
CA GLU A 105 8.80 6.97 8.40
C GLU A 105 7.40 7.50 8.71
N GLN A 106 6.99 8.61 8.08
CA GLN A 106 5.65 9.16 8.22
C GLN A 106 4.56 8.21 7.69
N ILE A 107 4.83 7.46 6.60
CA ILE A 107 3.90 6.43 6.11
C ILE A 107 3.60 5.40 7.20
N LEU A 108 4.65 4.92 7.89
CA LEU A 108 4.52 3.92 8.95
C LEU A 108 3.79 4.50 10.17
N ALA A 109 4.13 5.72 10.58
CA ALA A 109 3.45 6.42 11.67
C ALA A 109 1.96 6.60 11.38
N ASN A 110 1.63 7.06 10.18
CA ASN A 110 0.25 7.23 9.72
C ASN A 110 -0.51 5.89 9.70
N ALA A 111 0.10 4.81 9.21
CA ALA A 111 -0.55 3.50 9.14
C ALA A 111 -0.86 2.94 10.54
N LYS A 112 0.06 3.15 11.49
CA LYS A 112 -0.14 2.80 12.90
C LYS A 112 -1.23 3.64 13.55
N ALA A 113 -1.23 4.96 13.36
CA ALA A 113 -2.26 5.85 13.90
C ALA A 113 -3.67 5.50 13.38
N LEU A 114 -3.81 5.33 12.06
CA LEU A 114 -5.09 5.01 11.43
C LEU A 114 -5.63 3.64 11.89
N SER A 115 -4.78 2.62 11.91
CA SER A 115 -5.19 1.28 12.35
C SER A 115 -5.55 1.24 13.83
N ALA A 116 -4.81 1.95 14.69
CA ALA A 116 -5.13 2.08 16.11
C ALA A 116 -6.46 2.82 16.32
N ARG A 117 -6.72 3.89 15.57
CA ARG A 117 -7.98 4.63 15.66
C ARG A 117 -9.18 3.77 15.28
N LEU A 118 -9.08 3.03 14.18
CA LEU A 118 -10.14 2.11 13.75
C LEU A 118 -10.34 0.95 14.73
N ALA A 119 -9.27 0.45 15.34
CA ALA A 119 -9.37 -0.52 16.44
C ALA A 119 -10.13 0.07 17.65
N GLY A 120 -9.87 1.32 18.00
CA GLY A 120 -10.60 2.05 19.05
C GLY A 120 -12.09 2.23 18.76
N HIS A 121 -12.49 2.20 17.48
CA HIS A 121 -13.89 2.17 17.06
C HIS A 121 -14.55 0.80 17.10
N GLY A 122 -13.82 -0.24 17.54
CA GLY A 122 -14.33 -1.61 17.67
C GLY A 122 -14.15 -2.46 16.42
N PHE A 123 -13.44 -1.98 15.39
CA PHE A 123 -13.11 -2.82 14.23
C PHE A 123 -11.92 -3.72 14.53
N ARG A 124 -11.93 -4.94 13.97
CA ARG A 124 -10.79 -5.85 14.09
C ARG A 124 -9.78 -5.56 13.00
N ILE A 125 -8.56 -5.20 13.40
CA ILE A 125 -7.40 -5.15 12.50
C ILE A 125 -6.78 -6.53 12.40
N VAL A 126 -6.61 -7.05 11.18
CA VAL A 126 -5.92 -8.34 10.96
C VAL A 126 -4.50 -8.23 11.51
N SER A 127 -4.03 -9.30 12.17
CA SER A 127 -2.76 -9.33 12.93
C SER A 127 -2.62 -8.30 14.08
N GLY A 128 -3.67 -7.55 14.42
CA GLY A 128 -3.69 -6.62 15.56
C GLY A 128 -3.09 -5.23 15.29
N GLY A 129 -2.58 -4.97 14.09
CA GLY A 129 -1.93 -3.70 13.73
C GLY A 129 -1.25 -3.78 12.37
N THR A 130 -0.17 -3.01 12.19
CA THR A 130 0.67 -3.07 10.99
C THR A 130 2.10 -2.66 11.25
N ASP A 131 3.01 -3.35 10.56
CA ASP A 131 4.45 -3.04 10.50
C ASP A 131 4.84 -2.38 9.17
N ASN A 132 3.87 -2.07 8.29
CA ASN A 132 4.12 -1.46 6.98
C ASN A 132 3.09 -0.38 6.65
N HIS A 133 2.97 -0.02 5.37
CA HIS A 133 2.15 1.06 4.84
C HIS A 133 0.66 0.75 4.69
N VAL A 134 0.24 -0.48 4.98
CA VAL A 134 -1.11 -0.99 4.73
C VAL A 134 -1.57 -1.90 5.85
N PHE A 135 -2.88 -1.98 6.08
CA PHE A 135 -3.49 -2.97 6.97
C PHE A 135 -4.81 -3.47 6.39
N LEU A 136 -5.26 -4.60 6.91
CA LEU A 136 -6.56 -5.19 6.60
C LEU A 136 -7.47 -5.02 7.81
N MET A 137 -8.69 -4.58 7.57
CA MET A 137 -9.72 -4.39 8.58
C MET A 137 -10.92 -5.29 8.27
N ASP A 138 -11.37 -6.01 9.29
CA ASP A 138 -12.61 -6.80 9.25
C ASP A 138 -13.80 -5.88 9.53
N VAL A 139 -14.77 -5.85 8.61
CA VAL A 139 -15.94 -4.97 8.67
C VAL A 139 -17.19 -5.67 9.23
N ARG A 140 -17.10 -6.97 9.52
CA ARG A 140 -18.20 -7.75 10.12
C ARG A 140 -18.65 -7.24 11.50
N PRO A 141 -17.81 -6.62 12.36
CA PRO A 141 -18.28 -5.99 13.58
C PRO A 141 -19.37 -4.91 13.37
N ALA A 142 -19.42 -4.31 12.17
CA ALA A 142 -20.49 -3.39 11.77
C ALA A 142 -21.64 -4.09 11.02
N GLY A 143 -21.66 -5.42 10.97
CA GLY A 143 -22.66 -6.21 10.23
C GLY A 143 -22.49 -6.15 8.71
N LEU A 144 -21.33 -5.72 8.20
CA LEU A 144 -21.10 -5.48 6.77
C LEU A 144 -20.28 -6.57 6.10
N THR A 145 -20.43 -6.64 4.77
CA THR A 145 -19.46 -7.30 3.89
C THR A 145 -18.45 -6.28 3.36
N GLY A 146 -17.30 -6.75 2.87
CA GLY A 146 -16.29 -5.88 2.26
C GLY A 146 -16.86 -5.11 1.06
N LYS A 147 -17.70 -5.74 0.25
CA LYS A 147 -18.40 -5.11 -0.88
C LYS A 147 -19.36 -3.99 -0.46
N VAL A 148 -20.10 -4.16 0.63
CA VAL A 148 -21.01 -3.10 1.14
C VAL A 148 -20.19 -1.95 1.74
N ALA A 149 -19.17 -2.28 2.54
CA ALA A 149 -18.28 -1.29 3.15
C ALA A 149 -17.55 -0.44 2.09
N GLU A 150 -16.98 -1.07 1.06
CA GLU A 150 -16.32 -0.40 -0.06
C GLU A 150 -17.26 0.62 -0.74
N LYS A 151 -18.51 0.22 -1.03
CA LYS A 151 -19.49 1.09 -1.68
C LYS A 151 -19.97 2.24 -0.78
N ALA A 152 -20.23 1.97 0.50
CA ALA A 152 -20.69 3.00 1.43
C ALA A 152 -19.62 4.09 1.63
N LEU A 153 -18.36 3.67 1.76
CA LEU A 153 -17.21 4.58 1.86
C LEU A 153 -16.99 5.37 0.57
N ASP A 154 -17.09 4.73 -0.60
CA ASP A 154 -16.95 5.41 -1.89
C ASP A 154 -18.02 6.50 -2.09
N ALA A 155 -19.28 6.22 -1.68
CA ALA A 155 -20.36 7.21 -1.68
C ALA A 155 -20.12 8.41 -0.75
N ALA A 156 -19.23 8.27 0.24
CA ALA A 156 -18.77 9.34 1.12
C ALA A 156 -17.41 9.93 0.69
N HIS A 157 -16.94 9.65 -0.54
CA HIS A 157 -15.64 10.07 -1.07
C HIS A 157 -14.42 9.50 -0.32
N ILE A 158 -14.55 8.31 0.26
CA ILE A 158 -13.46 7.53 0.86
C ILE A 158 -13.19 6.30 -0.02
N THR A 159 -12.14 6.37 -0.84
CA THR A 159 -11.78 5.25 -1.71
C THR A 159 -10.94 4.21 -0.97
N VAL A 160 -11.49 3.01 -0.83
CA VAL A 160 -10.80 1.81 -0.30
C VAL A 160 -10.97 0.65 -1.27
N ASN A 161 -10.42 -0.52 -0.92
CA ASN A 161 -10.66 -1.74 -1.69
C ASN A 161 -11.14 -2.86 -0.76
N LYS A 162 -12.24 -3.54 -1.13
CA LYS A 162 -12.65 -4.78 -0.47
C LYS A 162 -11.56 -5.83 -0.62
N ASN A 163 -11.29 -6.57 0.44
CA ASN A 163 -10.23 -7.55 0.48
C ASN A 163 -10.64 -8.73 1.34
N THR A 164 -10.27 -9.94 0.93
CA THR A 164 -10.48 -11.11 1.78
C THR A 164 -9.64 -11.01 3.05
N ILE A 165 -10.12 -11.61 4.13
CA ILE A 165 -9.39 -11.74 5.39
C ILE A 165 -8.98 -13.21 5.62
N PRO A 166 -8.06 -13.50 6.55
CA PRO A 166 -7.76 -14.89 6.90
C PRO A 166 -9.04 -15.64 7.33
N TYR A 167 -9.26 -16.81 6.74
CA TYR A 167 -10.47 -17.62 6.95
C TYR A 167 -11.78 -16.86 6.66
N ASP A 168 -11.80 -16.10 5.55
CA ASP A 168 -12.97 -15.33 5.13
C ASP A 168 -14.21 -16.24 4.92
N PRO A 169 -15.35 -15.98 5.60
CA PRO A 169 -16.58 -16.75 5.37
C PRO A 169 -17.27 -16.37 4.05
N ASN A 170 -16.92 -15.24 3.44
CA ASN A 170 -17.53 -14.75 2.21
C ASN A 170 -16.64 -15.06 0.99
N PRO A 171 -17.24 -15.27 -0.20
CA PRO A 171 -16.47 -15.52 -1.42
C PRO A 171 -15.65 -14.28 -1.83
N PRO A 172 -14.56 -14.44 -2.60
CA PRO A 172 -13.65 -13.35 -2.97
C PRO A 172 -14.32 -12.11 -3.59
N MET A 173 -15.43 -12.28 -4.33
CA MET A 173 -16.17 -11.17 -4.95
C MET A 173 -17.00 -10.33 -3.96
N VAL A 174 -17.21 -10.84 -2.74
CA VAL A 174 -17.96 -10.18 -1.66
C VAL A 174 -17.00 -9.73 -0.56
N ALA A 175 -16.15 -10.66 -0.08
CA ALA A 175 -15.18 -10.48 1.00
C ALA A 175 -15.78 -10.02 2.34
N SER A 176 -14.99 -10.13 3.42
CA SER A 176 -15.38 -9.67 4.77
C SER A 176 -14.55 -8.51 5.31
N GLY A 177 -13.58 -8.00 4.54
CA GLY A 177 -12.74 -6.90 4.97
C GLY A 177 -12.49 -5.85 3.89
N ILE A 178 -11.77 -4.81 4.30
CA ILE A 178 -11.23 -3.77 3.43
C ILE A 178 -9.73 -3.59 3.69
N ARG A 179 -9.00 -3.17 2.64
CA ARG A 179 -7.58 -2.85 2.69
C ARG A 179 -7.38 -1.35 2.62
N ILE A 180 -6.64 -0.81 3.58
CA ILE A 180 -6.40 0.63 3.71
C ILE A 180 -4.90 0.88 3.79
N GLY A 181 -4.39 1.83 3.01
CA GLY A 181 -2.99 2.23 3.01
C GLY A 181 -2.83 3.74 3.03
N THR A 182 -1.71 4.19 3.60
CA THR A 182 -1.43 5.61 3.89
C THR A 182 -0.50 6.36 2.91
N PRO A 183 0.20 5.75 1.92
CA PRO A 183 1.15 6.50 1.06
C PRO A 183 0.57 7.70 0.33
N ALA A 184 -0.66 7.58 -0.19
CA ALA A 184 -1.29 8.66 -0.96
C ALA A 184 -1.60 9.88 -0.08
N LEU A 185 -2.17 9.66 1.11
CA LEU A 185 -2.47 10.75 2.06
C LEU A 185 -1.19 11.36 2.64
N THR A 186 -0.19 10.52 2.91
CA THR A 186 1.12 10.98 3.38
C THR A 186 1.84 11.83 2.33
N THR A 187 1.71 11.49 1.04
CA THR A 187 2.26 12.30 -0.06
C THR A 187 1.62 13.69 -0.12
N ARG A 188 0.35 13.83 0.27
CA ARG A 188 -0.34 15.13 0.39
C ARG A 188 0.07 15.92 1.64
N GLY A 189 0.93 15.38 2.49
CA GLY A 189 1.40 16.03 3.72
C GLY A 189 0.58 15.74 4.97
N MET A 190 -0.42 14.85 4.90
CA MET A 190 -1.22 14.46 6.07
C MET A 190 -0.39 13.66 7.08
N LYS A 191 -0.65 13.87 8.37
CA LYS A 191 0.05 13.22 9.49
C LYS A 191 -0.94 12.46 10.38
N GLU A 192 -0.47 11.99 11.54
CA GLU A 192 -1.23 11.19 12.49
C GLU A 192 -2.56 11.84 12.91
N PRO A 193 -2.64 13.15 13.21
CA PRO A 193 -3.92 13.79 13.56
C PRO A 193 -4.95 13.68 12.44
N GLU A 194 -4.54 13.84 11.18
CA GLU A 194 -5.44 13.64 10.04
C GLU A 194 -5.83 12.17 9.87
N MET A 195 -4.93 11.21 10.20
CA MET A 195 -5.27 9.79 10.18
C MET A 195 -6.33 9.45 11.24
N GLU A 196 -6.31 10.10 12.40
CA GLU A 196 -7.37 9.93 13.40
C GLU A 196 -8.72 10.42 12.88
N LEU A 197 -8.76 11.59 12.23
CA LEU A 197 -9.97 12.12 11.59
C LEU A 197 -10.48 11.19 10.49
N VAL A 198 -9.59 10.70 9.63
CA VAL A 198 -9.96 9.73 8.58
C VAL A 198 -10.51 8.44 9.19
N GLY A 199 -9.93 7.97 10.29
CA GLY A 199 -10.45 6.82 11.04
C GLY A 199 -11.86 7.05 11.58
N ASP A 200 -12.15 8.26 12.06
CA ASP A 200 -13.48 8.66 12.51
C ASP A 200 -14.51 8.68 11.39
N PHE A 201 -14.15 9.28 10.25
CA PHE A 201 -15.02 9.32 9.07
C PHE A 201 -15.36 7.92 8.56
N ILE A 202 -14.36 7.03 8.49
CA ILE A 202 -14.58 5.63 8.11
C ILE A 202 -15.54 4.96 9.09
N ALA A 203 -15.32 5.10 10.39
CA ALA A 203 -16.16 4.47 11.40
C ALA A 203 -17.60 4.99 11.37
N GLU A 204 -17.79 6.29 11.18
CA GLU A 204 -19.10 6.94 11.08
C GLU A 204 -19.91 6.38 9.90
N VAL A 205 -19.30 6.34 8.70
CA VAL A 205 -19.94 5.81 7.49
C VAL A 205 -20.25 4.32 7.64
N LEU A 206 -19.33 3.51 8.17
CA LEU A 206 -19.55 2.08 8.30
C LEU A 206 -20.62 1.72 9.36
N ARG A 207 -20.90 2.57 10.33
CA ARG A 207 -21.98 2.36 11.32
C ARG A 207 -23.36 2.74 10.78
N ALA A 208 -23.42 3.64 9.81
CA ALA A 208 -24.65 4.08 9.17
C ALA A 208 -24.51 3.97 7.64
N PRO A 209 -24.28 2.75 7.11
CA PRO A 209 -23.83 2.55 5.74
C PRO A 209 -24.81 3.09 4.71
N GLU A 210 -26.12 3.13 4.99
CA GLU A 210 -27.18 3.61 4.10
C GLU A 210 -27.74 5.00 4.45
N ASP A 211 -27.18 5.68 5.46
CA ASP A 211 -27.65 7.01 5.87
C ASP A 211 -27.02 8.10 4.99
N GLU A 212 -27.84 8.68 4.11
CA GLU A 212 -27.43 9.74 3.19
C GLU A 212 -26.94 11.00 3.92
N LYS A 213 -27.53 11.35 5.06
CA LYS A 213 -27.12 12.54 5.84
C LYS A 213 -25.75 12.35 6.44
N VAL A 214 -25.45 11.14 6.92
CA VAL A 214 -24.09 10.80 7.40
C VAL A 214 -23.09 10.90 6.24
N ARG A 215 -23.39 10.30 5.09
CA ARG A 215 -22.52 10.35 3.91
C ARG A 215 -22.25 11.79 3.44
N GLU A 216 -23.28 12.64 3.37
CA GLU A 216 -23.14 14.05 3.00
C GLU A 216 -22.30 14.84 4.00
N SER A 217 -22.57 14.66 5.30
CA SER A 217 -21.80 15.32 6.37
C SER A 217 -20.33 14.91 6.36
N VAL A 218 -20.04 13.62 6.20
CA VAL A 218 -18.67 13.09 6.12
C VAL A 218 -17.98 13.60 4.85
N SER A 219 -18.66 13.57 3.70
CA SER A 219 -18.13 14.10 2.43
C SER A 219 -17.75 15.58 2.52
N GLY A 220 -18.59 16.40 3.17
CA GLY A 220 -18.28 17.82 3.43
C GLY A 220 -16.99 18.00 4.24
N ARG A 221 -16.86 17.27 5.35
CA ARG A 221 -15.65 17.32 6.19
C ARG A 221 -14.41 16.77 5.48
N ILE A 222 -14.56 15.78 4.61
CA ILE A 222 -13.46 15.27 3.77
C ILE A 222 -13.02 16.32 2.76
N ARG A 223 -13.96 17.07 2.16
CA ARG A 223 -13.63 18.17 1.24
C ARG A 223 -12.82 19.24 1.97
N GLU A 224 -13.30 19.71 3.12
CA GLU A 224 -12.57 20.68 3.96
C GLU A 224 -11.17 20.18 4.32
N LEU A 225 -11.04 18.90 4.69
CA LEU A 225 -9.74 18.29 4.96
C LEU A 225 -8.86 18.29 3.70
N CYS A 226 -9.39 17.92 2.54
CA CYS A 226 -8.65 17.87 1.29
C CYS A 226 -8.20 19.26 0.82
N GLU A 227 -8.99 20.31 1.04
CA GLU A 227 -8.65 21.70 0.70
C GLU A 227 -7.46 22.22 1.50
N ARG A 228 -7.25 21.72 2.73
CA ARG A 228 -6.07 22.01 3.55
C ARG A 228 -4.78 21.35 3.04
N PHE A 229 -4.89 20.33 2.18
CA PHE A 229 -3.77 19.53 1.67
C PHE A 229 -3.83 19.39 0.12
N PRO A 230 -3.68 20.48 -0.64
CA PRO A 230 -3.81 20.46 -2.10
C PRO A 230 -2.77 19.54 -2.77
N LEU A 231 -3.15 18.90 -3.89
CA LEU A 231 -2.29 17.97 -4.63
C LEU A 231 -1.21 18.67 -5.48
N TYR A 232 -1.56 19.82 -6.04
CA TYR A 232 -0.68 20.66 -6.83
C TYR A 232 -0.71 22.05 -6.19
N ASP A 233 0.45 22.70 -6.12
CA ASP A 233 0.48 24.12 -5.85
C ASP A 233 -0.20 24.82 -7.03
N PRO A 234 -1.27 25.62 -6.83
CA PRO A 234 -1.91 26.36 -7.92
C PRO A 234 -0.97 27.36 -8.62
N LEU A 235 0.25 27.56 -8.12
CA LEU A 235 1.30 28.40 -8.70
C LEU A 235 2.38 27.62 -9.48
N MET A 236 2.24 26.30 -9.65
CA MET A 236 2.96 25.52 -10.68
C MET A 236 2.14 25.40 -11.96
#